data_AF-A0A953UW13-F1
#
_entry.id   AF-A0A953UW13-F1
#
_cell.length_a   1.000
_cell.length_b   1.000
_cell.length_c   1.000
_cell.angle_alpha   90.00
_cell.angle_beta   90.00
_cell.angle_gamma   90.00
#
_symmetry.space_group_name_H-M   'P 1'
#
loop_
_entity.id
_entity.type
_entity.pdbx_description
1 polymer ?
#
loop_
_entity_poly.entity_id
_entity_poly.type
_entity_poly.pdbx_seq_one_letter_code
_entity_poly.pdbx_strand_id
1 'polypeptide(L)'
;MARIHPDLVSKIKHKLDISTGHVYRLINAAVRDKNLPPNVAAIIVGRDAGINVSRFASDEDWNLIRSVESKRPISNALSGSAPTPAAPVSSFRRPKARAVSKKKTKGNMVWVVYGRNETLRKSLFAFLRSVGLAPIEWDSAIAHTQKGSAYIGEILVLASGGQ
;
A
#
# COMPACT_ATOMS: atom_id res chain seq x y z
N MET A 1 22.96 11.13 21.53
CA MET A 1 22.15 9.89 21.65
C MET A 1 20.97 10.03 20.68
N ALA A 2 20.86 9.17 19.66
CA ALA A 2 19.77 9.24 18.69
C ALA A 2 18.42 9.11 19.41
N ARG A 3 17.49 10.01 19.13
CA ARG A 3 16.22 10.14 19.85
C ARG A 3 15.27 9.02 19.40
N ILE A 4 15.27 7.90 20.11
CA ILE A 4 14.24 6.86 19.96
C ILE A 4 12.98 7.35 20.67
N HIS A 5 11.83 7.29 20.01
CA HIS A 5 10.56 7.71 20.62
C HIS A 5 10.17 6.79 21.78
N PRO A 6 10.07 7.30 23.03
CA PRO A 6 9.77 6.47 24.20
C PRO A 6 8.38 5.86 24.13
N ASP A 7 7.41 6.56 23.54
CA ASP A 7 6.04 6.07 23.34
C ASP A 7 5.97 4.88 22.39
N LEU A 8 6.84 4.84 21.39
CA LEU A 8 6.91 3.71 20.45
C LEU A 8 7.43 2.46 21.18
N VAL A 9 8.48 2.62 22.00
CA VAL A 9 9.04 1.53 22.81
C VAL A 9 8.00 0.97 23.78
N SER A 10 7.26 1.84 24.48
CA SER A 10 6.18 1.43 25.38
C SER A 10 5.07 0.67 24.66
N LYS A 11 4.71 1.07 23.43
CA LYS A 11 3.73 0.34 22.63
C LYS A 11 4.24 -1.02 22.16
N ILE A 12 5.51 -1.11 21.75
CA ILE A 12 6.14 -2.38 21.37
C ILE A 12 6.16 -3.33 22.56
N LYS A 13 6.55 -2.82 23.74
CA LYS A 13 6.54 -3.56 25.00
C LYS A 13 5.18 -4.18 25.29
N HIS A 14 4.11 -3.37 25.26
CA HIS A 14 2.75 -3.85 25.57
C HIS A 14 2.20 -4.82 24.53
N LYS A 15 2.54 -4.65 23.24
CA LYS A 15 1.98 -5.49 22.18
C LYS A 15 2.64 -6.87 22.09
N LEU A 16 3.95 -6.93 22.34
CA LEU A 16 4.71 -8.18 22.31
C LEU A 16 4.87 -8.83 23.69
N ASP A 17 4.38 -8.18 24.75
CA ASP A 17 4.53 -8.60 26.16
C ASP A 17 5.98 -8.93 26.56
N ILE A 18 6.92 -8.08 26.10
CA ILE A 18 8.36 -8.24 26.35
C ILE A 18 8.92 -7.14 27.23
N SER A 19 10.05 -7.40 27.90
CA SER A 19 10.73 -6.39 28.70
C SER A 19 11.32 -5.27 27.84
N THR A 20 11.42 -4.06 28.41
CA THR A 20 11.99 -2.89 27.72
C THR A 20 13.42 -3.16 27.23
N GLY A 21 14.22 -3.90 28.02
CA GLY A 21 15.56 -4.32 27.62
C GLY A 21 15.57 -5.23 26.39
N HIS A 22 14.58 -6.12 26.28
CA HIS A 22 14.43 -6.97 25.09
C HIS A 22 14.04 -6.13 23.87
N VAL A 23 13.16 -5.13 24.01
CA VAL A 23 12.83 -4.20 22.91
C VAL A 23 14.09 -3.51 22.39
N TYR A 24 14.93 -2.96 23.26
CA TYR A 24 16.19 -2.33 22.84
C TYR A 24 17.17 -3.33 22.19
N ARG A 25 17.16 -4.60 22.60
CA ARG A 25 17.97 -5.64 21.92
C ARG A 25 17.48 -5.91 20.51
N LEU A 26 16.16 -5.99 20.28
CA LEU A 26 15.58 -6.17 18.95
C LEU A 26 15.89 -4.96 18.05
N ILE A 27 15.79 -3.75 18.59
CA ILE A 27 16.14 -2.53 17.86
C ILE A 27 17.63 -2.54 17.49
N ASN A 28 18.52 -2.84 18.44
CA ASN A 28 19.96 -2.91 18.18
C ASN A 28 20.34 -4.03 17.22
N ALA A 29 19.64 -5.16 17.23
CA ALA A 29 19.80 -6.21 16.24
C ALA A 29 19.43 -5.70 14.84
N ALA A 30 18.27 -5.05 14.71
CA ALA A 30 17.83 -4.45 13.45
C ALA A 30 18.77 -3.34 12.93
N VAL A 31 19.38 -2.55 13.84
CA VAL A 31 20.42 -1.56 13.50
C VAL A 31 21.61 -2.23 12.83
N ARG A 32 22.12 -3.33 13.42
CA ARG A 32 23.29 -4.05 12.91
C ARG A 32 22.99 -4.73 11.58
N ASP A 33 21.84 -5.40 11.49
CA ASP A 33 21.47 -6.18 10.30
C ASP A 33 21.21 -5.30 9.08
N LYS A 34 20.55 -4.15 9.28
CA LYS A 34 20.10 -3.27 8.19
C LYS A 34 21.00 -2.04 8.02
N ASN A 35 22.03 -1.89 8.86
CA ASN A 35 22.90 -0.72 8.94
C ASN A 35 22.11 0.61 8.97
N LEU A 36 21.08 0.64 9.81
CA LEU A 36 20.14 1.76 9.92
C LEU A 36 20.34 2.53 11.23
N PRO A 37 20.05 3.84 11.25
CA PRO A 37 19.96 4.60 12.48
C PRO A 37 18.98 3.97 13.50
N PRO A 38 19.24 4.07 14.82
CA PRO A 38 18.41 3.45 15.86
C PRO A 38 16.93 3.88 15.86
N ASN A 39 16.65 5.13 15.52
CA ASN A 39 15.28 5.66 15.38
C ASN A 39 14.52 4.94 14.25
N VAL A 40 15.17 4.73 13.11
CA VAL A 40 14.57 4.06 11.95
C VAL A 40 14.41 2.56 12.19
N ALA A 41 15.39 1.93 12.85
CA ALA A 41 15.28 0.54 13.27
C ALA A 41 14.10 0.32 14.24
N ALA A 42 13.84 1.26 15.15
CA ALA A 42 12.68 1.20 16.04
C ALA A 42 11.34 1.26 15.28
N ILE A 43 11.25 2.09 14.23
CA ILE A 43 10.07 2.17 13.36
C ILE A 43 9.84 0.83 12.64
N ILE A 44 10.89 0.21 12.12
CA ILE A 44 10.81 -1.10 11.46
C ILE A 44 10.31 -2.18 12.44
N VAL A 45 10.93 -2.28 13.62
CA VAL A 45 10.51 -3.24 14.65
C VAL A 45 9.06 -3.00 15.08
N GLY A 46 8.65 -1.74 15.24
CA GLY A 46 7.26 -1.38 15.54
C GLY A 46 6.28 -1.80 14.45
N ARG A 47 6.65 -1.61 13.17
CA ARG A 47 5.84 -2.04 12.01
C ARG A 47 5.72 -3.56 11.95
N ASP A 48 6.81 -4.27 12.15
CA ASP A 48 6.85 -5.74 12.10
C ASP A 48 6.06 -6.34 13.28
N ALA A 49 6.04 -5.66 14.43
CA ALA A 49 5.13 -5.95 15.53
C ALA A 49 3.67 -5.58 15.23
N GLY A 50 3.37 -4.92 14.10
CA GLY A 50 2.03 -4.50 13.66
C GLY A 50 1.50 -3.24 14.36
N ILE A 51 2.36 -2.36 14.87
CA ILE A 51 1.97 -1.08 15.47
C ILE A 51 1.86 -0.05 14.35
N ASN A 52 0.88 0.84 14.44
CA ASN A 52 0.80 1.98 13.54
C ASN A 52 1.97 2.95 13.86
N VAL A 53 2.94 2.99 12.94
CA VAL A 53 4.16 3.80 13.05
C VAL A 53 4.09 5.12 12.29
N SER A 54 2.99 5.43 11.58
CA SER A 54 2.86 6.65 10.77
C SER A 54 3.03 7.94 11.57
N ARG A 55 2.66 7.93 12.85
CA ARG A 55 2.81 9.08 13.76
C ARG A 55 4.21 9.23 14.38
N PHE A 56 5.08 8.24 14.17
CA PHE A 56 6.41 8.14 14.78
C PHE A 56 7.53 8.17 13.74
N ALA A 57 7.19 8.27 12.46
CA ALA A 57 8.12 8.24 11.34
C ALA A 57 7.97 9.53 10.53
N SER A 58 9.09 10.24 10.34
CA SER A 58 9.16 11.42 9.49
C SER A 58 9.32 11.02 8.02
N ASP A 59 9.07 11.93 7.09
CA ASP A 59 9.27 11.67 5.65
C ASP A 59 10.72 11.24 5.31
N GLU A 60 11.69 11.80 6.03
CA GLU A 60 13.10 11.40 5.94
C GLU A 60 13.34 9.95 6.39
N ASP A 61 12.68 9.53 7.48
CA ASP A 61 12.78 8.16 8.00
C ASP A 61 12.20 7.16 6.98
N TRP A 62 11.07 7.51 6.32
CA TRP A 62 10.48 6.69 5.26
C TRP A 62 11.36 6.56 4.02
N ASN A 63 12.07 7.62 3.66
CA ASN A 63 13.02 7.59 2.54
C ASN A 63 14.21 6.67 2.85
N LEU A 64 14.69 6.71 4.08
CA LEU A 64 15.80 5.84 4.50
C LEU A 64 15.39 4.36 4.52
N ILE A 65 14.21 4.04 5.03
CA ILE A 65 13.66 2.67 5.01
C ILE A 65 13.55 2.16 3.57
N ARG A 66 12.99 2.97 2.66
CA ARG A 66 12.84 2.61 1.25
C ARG A 66 14.18 2.41 0.56
N SER A 67 15.18 3.24 0.86
CA SER A 67 16.53 3.11 0.28
C SER A 67 17.20 1.79 0.69
N VAL A 68 17.06 1.39 1.96
CA VAL A 68 17.61 0.12 2.47
C VAL A 68 16.86 -1.10 1.94
N GLU A 69 15.52 -1.03 1.85
CA GLU A 69 14.72 -2.11 1.25
C GLU A 69 15.02 -2.27 -0.25
N SER A 70 15.27 -1.17 -0.97
CA SER A 70 15.60 -1.16 -2.41
C SER A 70 17.01 -1.68 -2.71
N LYS A 71 17.93 -1.69 -1.73
CA LYS A 71 19.27 -2.29 -1.86
C LYS A 71 19.26 -3.82 -1.80
N ARG A 72 18.10 -4.46 -1.54
CA ARG A 72 17.96 -5.91 -1.72
C ARG A 72 17.99 -6.21 -3.22
N PRO A 73 18.80 -7.18 -3.69
CA PRO A 73 18.88 -7.50 -5.10
C PRO A 73 17.48 -7.85 -5.60
N ILE A 74 17.05 -7.10 -6.60
CA ILE A 74 15.82 -7.31 -7.35
C ILE A 74 16.01 -8.60 -8.14
N SER A 75 15.79 -9.76 -7.52
CA SER A 75 15.50 -10.98 -8.27
C SER A 75 14.02 -10.92 -8.65
N ASN A 76 13.78 -10.84 -9.97
CA ASN A 76 12.53 -10.58 -10.68
C ASN A 76 12.01 -9.12 -10.64
N ALA A 77 11.70 -8.45 -11.74
CA ALA A 77 11.64 -8.86 -13.14
C ALA A 77 11.67 -7.61 -14.04
N LEU A 78 12.49 -7.69 -15.10
CA LEU A 78 12.18 -7.25 -16.46
C LEU A 78 11.41 -5.93 -16.64
N SER A 79 12.13 -4.86 -16.98
CA SER A 79 11.97 -4.20 -18.29
C SER A 79 12.92 -3.02 -18.41
N GLY A 80 14.07 -3.32 -19.02
CA GLY A 80 14.83 -2.30 -19.72
C GLY A 80 14.13 -1.87 -21.01
N SER A 81 14.69 -0.80 -21.57
CA SER A 81 14.55 -0.26 -22.93
C SER A 81 13.19 0.33 -23.33
N ALA A 82 13.14 1.66 -23.34
CA ALA A 82 12.61 2.41 -24.48
C ALA A 82 13.43 2.03 -25.75
N PRO A 83 12.86 2.00 -26.98
CA PRO A 83 12.49 3.23 -27.69
C PRO A 83 11.21 3.16 -28.58
N THR A 84 10.63 4.35 -28.80
CA THR A 84 10.01 5.01 -30.00
C THR A 84 9.50 4.21 -31.25
N PRO A 85 8.78 4.85 -32.22
CA PRO A 85 7.33 4.86 -32.40
C PRO A 85 6.80 4.24 -33.72
N ALA A 86 5.46 4.21 -33.86
CA ALA A 86 4.64 4.22 -35.09
C ALA A 86 4.53 2.95 -35.98
N ALA A 87 3.34 2.35 -36.01
CA ALA A 87 2.59 2.04 -37.23
C ALA A 87 1.11 1.65 -36.91
N PRO A 88 0.16 1.84 -37.84
CA PRO A 88 -1.26 1.96 -37.53
C PRO A 88 -2.10 0.70 -37.83
N VAL A 89 -3.27 0.67 -37.18
CA VAL A 89 -4.54 0.00 -37.52
C VAL A 89 -4.56 -1.51 -37.82
N SER A 90 -5.31 -2.25 -37.00
CA SER A 90 -6.33 -3.16 -37.55
C SER A 90 -7.45 -3.37 -36.54
N SER A 91 -8.64 -2.93 -36.95
CA SER A 91 -9.90 -3.08 -36.25
C SER A 91 -10.34 -4.54 -36.22
N PHE A 92 -9.97 -5.27 -35.17
CA PHE A 92 -10.64 -6.52 -34.84
C PHE A 92 -12.01 -6.21 -34.23
N ARG A 93 -13.07 -6.52 -34.99
CA ARG A 93 -14.45 -6.59 -34.50
C ARG A 93 -14.48 -7.50 -33.27
N ARG A 94 -14.69 -6.93 -32.09
CA ARG A 94 -14.91 -7.70 -30.85
C ARG A 94 -16.26 -8.41 -30.93
N PRO A 95 -16.32 -9.75 -30.79
CA PRO A 95 -17.58 -10.43 -30.54
C PRO A 95 -18.12 -9.98 -29.17
N LYS A 96 -19.44 -9.72 -29.13
CA LYS A 96 -20.16 -9.24 -27.95
C LYS A 96 -20.23 -10.38 -26.93
N ALA A 97 -19.21 -10.49 -26.08
CA ALA A 97 -19.16 -11.47 -25.00
C ALA A 97 -20.29 -11.19 -24.01
N ARG A 98 -21.22 -12.14 -23.90
CA ARG A 98 -22.33 -12.13 -22.96
C ARG A 98 -21.75 -12.18 -21.54
N ALA A 99 -21.77 -11.04 -20.84
CA ALA A 99 -21.19 -10.91 -19.51
C ALA A 99 -22.01 -11.72 -18.50
N VAL A 100 -21.46 -12.85 -18.05
CA VAL A 100 -21.98 -13.56 -16.88
C VAL A 100 -21.65 -12.71 -15.65
N SER A 101 -22.65 -12.02 -15.10
CA SER A 101 -22.48 -11.17 -13.93
C SER A 101 -22.20 -12.04 -12.70
N LYS A 102 -20.93 -12.16 -12.30
CA LYS A 102 -20.56 -12.75 -11.01
C LYS A 102 -21.14 -11.89 -9.88
N LYS A 103 -21.88 -12.52 -8.95
CA LYS A 103 -22.46 -11.83 -7.78
C LYS A 103 -21.34 -11.23 -6.93
N LYS A 104 -21.52 -9.96 -6.53
CA LYS A 104 -20.59 -9.21 -5.69
C LYS A 104 -20.69 -9.72 -4.24
N THR A 105 -19.71 -10.48 -3.78
CA THR A 105 -19.57 -10.87 -2.37
C THR A 105 -18.64 -9.86 -1.67
N LYS A 106 -18.90 -9.58 -0.37
CA LYS A 106 -18.15 -8.58 0.43
C LYS A 106 -16.63 -8.77 0.42
N GLY A 107 -16.13 -9.99 0.24
CA GLY A 107 -14.69 -10.30 0.21
C GLY A 107 -13.94 -9.97 -1.09
N ASN A 108 -14.64 -9.67 -2.19
CA ASN A 108 -14.01 -9.45 -3.50
C ASN A 108 -14.03 -7.98 -3.93
N MET A 109 -14.43 -7.07 -3.03
CA MET A 109 -14.55 -5.66 -3.34
C MET A 109 -13.20 -4.96 -3.12
N VAL A 110 -12.66 -4.36 -4.17
CA VAL A 110 -11.38 -3.65 -4.12
C VAL A 110 -11.58 -2.24 -4.66
N TRP A 111 -10.98 -1.27 -4.00
CA TRP A 111 -11.06 0.13 -4.39
C TRP A 111 -9.76 0.56 -5.01
N VAL A 112 -9.86 1.29 -6.12
CA VAL A 112 -8.69 1.63 -6.93
C VAL A 112 -8.57 3.14 -7.06
N VAL A 113 -7.52 3.69 -6.48
CA VAL A 113 -7.13 5.09 -6.64
C VAL A 113 -6.11 5.17 -7.77
N TYR A 114 -6.43 5.92 -8.81
CA TYR A 114 -5.55 6.16 -9.95
C TYR A 114 -5.52 7.68 -10.23
N GLY A 115 -4.41 8.17 -10.76
CA GLY A 115 -4.26 9.58 -11.12
C GLY A 115 -5.00 9.94 -12.42
N ARG A 116 -4.48 10.92 -13.17
CA ARG A 116 -5.11 11.38 -14.44
C ARG A 116 -4.92 10.44 -15.64
N ASN A 117 -4.28 9.28 -15.45
CA ASN A 117 -3.98 8.35 -16.54
C ASN A 117 -5.12 7.35 -16.75
N GLU A 118 -6.01 7.64 -17.71
CA GLU A 118 -7.15 6.79 -18.03
C GLU A 118 -6.77 5.44 -18.64
N THR A 119 -5.64 5.37 -19.35
CA THR A 119 -5.17 4.13 -19.97
C THR A 119 -4.78 3.13 -18.89
N LEU A 120 -4.06 3.59 -17.86
CA LEU A 120 -3.70 2.78 -16.70
C LEU A 120 -4.92 2.38 -15.86
N ARG A 121 -5.91 3.28 -15.71
CA ARG A 121 -7.20 2.95 -15.06
C ARG A 121 -7.84 1.74 -15.77
N LYS A 122 -7.99 1.83 -17.09
CA LYS A 122 -8.70 0.80 -17.87
C LYS A 122 -8.00 -0.55 -17.79
N SER A 123 -6.66 -0.58 -17.90
CA SER A 123 -5.89 -1.83 -17.82
C SER A 123 -5.94 -2.46 -16.42
N LEU A 124 -5.85 -1.65 -15.36
CA LEU A 124 -5.91 -2.12 -13.98
C LEU A 124 -7.29 -2.71 -13.64
N PHE A 125 -8.36 -2.08 -14.11
CA PHE A 125 -9.72 -2.59 -13.92
C PHE A 125 -9.96 -3.90 -14.68
N ALA A 126 -9.41 -4.02 -15.89
CA ALA A 126 -9.48 -5.25 -16.67
C ALA A 126 -8.76 -6.40 -15.95
N PHE A 127 -7.56 -6.14 -15.41
CA PHE A 127 -6.77 -7.10 -14.65
C PHE A 127 -7.47 -7.55 -13.36
N LEU A 128 -7.97 -6.62 -12.55
CA LEU A 128 -8.66 -6.97 -11.30
C LEU A 128 -9.90 -7.83 -11.57
N ARG A 129 -10.66 -7.52 -12.64
CA ARG A 129 -11.80 -8.33 -13.06
C ARG A 129 -11.39 -9.72 -13.55
N SER A 130 -10.24 -9.87 -14.23
CA SER A 130 -9.77 -11.19 -14.66
C SER A 130 -9.38 -12.08 -13.48
N VAL A 131 -8.92 -11.49 -12.37
CA VAL A 131 -8.60 -12.20 -11.12
C VAL A 131 -9.85 -12.47 -10.27
N GLY A 132 -11.03 -11.99 -10.69
CA GLY A 132 -12.30 -12.22 -9.99
C GLY A 132 -12.60 -11.21 -8.88
N LEU A 133 -11.87 -10.09 -8.86
CA LEU A 133 -12.15 -8.95 -7.99
C LEU A 133 -13.15 -8.00 -8.66
N ALA A 134 -13.89 -7.27 -7.83
CA ALA A 134 -14.85 -6.27 -8.25
C ALA A 134 -14.28 -4.86 -7.94
N PRO A 135 -13.54 -4.25 -8.88
CA PRO A 135 -12.96 -2.94 -8.66
C PRO A 135 -14.05 -1.85 -8.67
N ILE A 136 -14.02 -0.95 -7.69
CA ILE A 136 -14.87 0.23 -7.58
C ILE A 136 -14.05 1.47 -7.91
N GLU A 137 -14.66 2.35 -8.72
CA GLU A 137 -14.06 3.61 -9.14
C GLU A 137 -14.25 4.69 -8.08
N TRP A 138 -13.17 5.42 -7.78
CA TRP A 138 -13.16 6.55 -6.85
C TRP A 138 -14.20 7.63 -7.20
N ASP A 139 -14.43 7.88 -8.49
CA ASP A 139 -15.40 8.87 -8.95
C ASP A 139 -16.84 8.45 -8.60
N SER A 140 -17.17 7.17 -8.81
CA SER A 140 -18.46 6.60 -8.42
C SER A 140 -18.66 6.56 -6.91
N ALA A 141 -17.57 6.42 -6.15
CA ALA A 141 -17.61 6.47 -4.70
C ALA A 141 -17.85 7.87 -4.14
N ILE A 142 -17.27 8.92 -4.74
CA ILE A 142 -17.57 10.30 -4.39
C ILE A 142 -19.01 10.67 -4.78
N ALA A 143 -19.51 10.17 -5.91
CA ALA A 143 -20.90 10.38 -6.29
C ALA A 143 -21.89 9.83 -5.23
N HIS A 144 -21.51 8.75 -4.53
CA HIS A 144 -22.28 8.20 -3.42
C HIS A 144 -22.17 9.01 -2.11
N THR A 145 -21.15 9.84 -1.92
CA THR A 145 -21.01 10.69 -0.73
C THR A 145 -21.68 12.05 -0.86
N GLN A 146 -22.16 12.44 -2.05
CA GLN A 146 -22.81 13.73 -2.34
C GLN A 146 -22.03 14.99 -1.88
N LYS A 147 -20.74 14.86 -1.58
CA LYS A 147 -19.86 15.95 -1.12
C LYS A 147 -18.75 16.15 -2.15
N GLY A 148 -18.60 17.38 -2.66
CA GLY A 148 -17.59 17.73 -3.67
C GLY A 148 -16.13 17.61 -3.22
N SER A 149 -15.88 17.42 -1.93
CA SER A 149 -14.56 17.11 -1.35
C SER A 149 -14.74 16.12 -0.20
N ALA A 150 -14.95 14.85 -0.52
CA ALA A 150 -15.17 13.81 0.47
C ALA A 150 -13.85 13.38 1.13
N TYR A 151 -13.82 13.38 2.46
CA TYR A 151 -12.68 12.91 3.23
C TYR A 151 -12.52 11.39 3.06
N ILE A 152 -11.29 10.93 2.79
CA ILE A 152 -10.96 9.52 2.55
C ILE A 152 -11.48 8.61 3.69
N GLY A 153 -11.50 9.12 4.92
CA GLY A 153 -12.04 8.43 6.10
C GLY A 153 -13.57 8.23 6.10
N GLU A 154 -14.37 9.15 5.57
CA GLU A 154 -15.83 9.01 5.53
C GLU A 154 -16.25 7.89 4.57
N ILE A 155 -15.50 7.77 3.47
CA ILE A 155 -15.71 6.74 2.45
C ILE A 155 -15.32 5.34 2.98
N LEU A 156 -14.27 5.27 3.81
CA LEU A 156 -13.82 4.03 4.45
C LEU A 156 -14.90 3.42 5.37
N VAL A 157 -15.62 4.25 6.13
CA VAL A 157 -16.69 3.82 7.06
C VAL A 157 -17.92 3.31 6.31
N LEU A 158 -18.27 3.92 5.17
CA LEU A 158 -19.40 3.47 4.34
C LEU A 158 -19.12 2.12 3.66
N ALA A 159 -17.88 1.87 3.25
CA ALA A 159 -17.50 0.62 2.58
C ALA A 159 -17.29 -0.55 3.56
N SER A 160 -16.83 -0.27 4.80
CA SER A 160 -16.59 -1.31 5.80
C SER A 160 -17.86 -1.85 6.46
N GLY A 161 -19.01 -1.17 6.30
CA GLY A 161 -20.26 -1.58 6.93
C GLY A 161 -20.15 -1.49 8.45
N GLY A 162 -20.34 -0.28 8.98
CA GLY A 162 -20.43 -0.04 10.42
C GLY A 162 -21.41 -1.00 11.10
N GLN A 163 -20.85 -1.83 11.98
CA GLN A 163 -21.47 -2.32 13.20
C GLN A 163 -20.58 -1.81 14.33
#